data_AF-A0A817RAF1-F1
#
_entry.id   AF-A0A817RAF1-F1
#
_cell.length_a   1.000
_cell.length_b   1.000
_cell.length_c   1.000
_cell.angle_alpha   90.00
_cell.angle_beta   90.00
_cell.angle_gamma   90.00
#
_symmetry.space_group_name_H-M   'P 1'
#
loop_
_entity.id
_entity.type
_entity.pdbx_description
1 polymer ?
#
loop_
_entity_poly.entity_id
_entity_poly.type
_entity_poly.pdbx_seq_one_letter_code
_entity_poly.pdbx_strand_id
1 'polypeptide(L)'
;MLSQSEIFYPSFVISLLDIILSKPKQIKISSQYISAASIPSHLEPIGILTIECFIRLNQTNETNEVIYESIKKKFKSDPILNNQLYKDIDYWLELAKCYRSITNYDDVRGIFFCQISSLKSLTLKAIEEESHSDFLSALNSYVTALEQYPLTNDTINDSVLELEHEFWTQSMLNCCNQLNNWTIMSKHIFIDNTTFDTLWSNAHQLNYLMPYAIRAKLKLLISGNEKEQLEQNDLCQFFNNLSTNSNNIIITGNSETTFVKQKQFLNEIKLKQENQVEKYRTYRIGELPDIQIRFSDIIIPLQALAQYDDHIARLLYSNLFTSILTSLEDKLLNDEYIELIDTIQHRFNVMLSQSEIFYPSFILSLFDIILSKSKQIKISSQYISASAIASHLEPIGILTLECFIHLNQTNELNQLIYESVKKKFKSDPDVNKQLYKDVDYWLELAKCYRSIINYDDVRGIFCQISSLKSLTLKAIEEESHSDFLSALNTYVTALEQYPLTDDK
;
A
#
# COMPACT_ATOMS: atom_id res chain seq x y z
N MET A 1 -11.14 -29.69 2.93
CA MET A 1 -10.43 -28.44 2.57
C MET A 1 -11.20 -27.25 3.10
N LEU A 2 -12.27 -26.78 2.45
CA LEU A 2 -13.05 -25.61 2.93
C LEU A 2 -13.78 -25.84 4.27
N SER A 3 -14.20 -27.07 4.58
CA SER A 3 -14.87 -27.41 5.85
C SER A 3 -13.92 -27.59 7.04
N GLN A 4 -12.60 -27.68 6.80
CA GLN A 4 -11.57 -27.97 7.82
C GLN A 4 -10.59 -26.81 8.00
N SER A 5 -10.72 -25.75 7.20
CA SER A 5 -9.86 -24.58 7.30
C SER A 5 -10.38 -23.65 8.40
N GLU A 6 -9.61 -23.53 9.48
CA GLU A 6 -9.84 -22.52 10.53
C GLU A 6 -9.43 -21.11 10.08
N ILE A 7 -8.58 -21.00 9.04
CA ILE A 7 -8.07 -19.74 8.49
C ILE A 7 -8.25 -19.76 6.98
N PHE A 8 -9.03 -18.81 6.45
CA PHE A 8 -9.25 -18.62 5.02
C PHE A 8 -8.27 -17.60 4.45
N TYR A 9 -7.15 -18.08 3.88
CA TYR A 9 -6.21 -17.20 3.17
C TYR A 9 -6.80 -16.76 1.82
N PRO A 10 -6.90 -15.45 1.51
CA PRO A 10 -7.53 -14.97 0.28
C PRO A 10 -6.91 -15.58 -0.98
N SER A 11 -5.58 -15.59 -1.12
CA SER A 11 -4.91 -16.17 -2.29
C SER A 11 -5.19 -17.66 -2.48
N PHE A 12 -5.31 -18.42 -1.39
CA PHE A 12 -5.65 -19.83 -1.44
C PHE A 12 -7.10 -20.04 -1.84
N VAL A 13 -8.03 -19.29 -1.24
CA VAL A 13 -9.47 -19.35 -1.57
C VAL A 13 -9.73 -18.92 -3.02
N ILE A 14 -9.07 -17.86 -3.51
CA ILE A 14 -9.13 -17.45 -4.94
C ILE A 14 -8.71 -18.61 -5.83
N SER A 15 -7.51 -19.17 -5.60
CA SER A 15 -7.01 -20.25 -6.45
C SER A 15 -7.93 -21.48 -6.46
N LEU A 16 -8.55 -21.79 -5.32
CA LEU A 16 -9.47 -22.91 -5.18
C LEU A 16 -10.78 -22.63 -5.94
N LEU A 17 -11.36 -21.43 -5.77
CA LEU A 17 -12.57 -21.00 -6.49
C LEU A 17 -12.34 -20.86 -8.00
N ASP A 18 -11.15 -20.42 -8.44
CA ASP A 18 -10.77 -20.36 -9.86
C ASP A 18 -10.63 -21.77 -10.47
N ILE A 19 -10.06 -22.72 -9.73
CA ILE A 19 -10.02 -24.13 -10.15
C ILE A 19 -11.44 -24.67 -10.32
N ILE A 20 -12.35 -24.34 -9.40
CA ILE A 20 -13.76 -24.74 -9.48
C ILE A 20 -14.43 -24.13 -10.72
N LEU A 21 -14.23 -22.83 -10.96
CA LEU A 21 -14.76 -22.12 -12.13
C LEU A 21 -14.21 -22.67 -13.46
N SER A 22 -12.96 -23.15 -13.48
CA SER A 22 -12.35 -23.74 -14.68
C SER A 22 -13.00 -25.08 -15.09
N LYS A 23 -13.57 -25.83 -14.14
CA LYS A 23 -14.17 -27.15 -14.37
C LYS A 23 -15.48 -27.35 -13.59
N PRO A 24 -16.53 -26.56 -13.86
CA PRO A 24 -17.71 -26.50 -13.01
C PRO A 24 -18.64 -27.73 -13.17
N LYS A 25 -18.48 -28.51 -14.26
CA LYS A 25 -19.21 -29.78 -14.48
C LYS A 25 -18.65 -30.96 -13.68
N GLN A 26 -17.39 -30.89 -13.22
CA GLN A 26 -16.69 -32.02 -12.60
C GLN A 26 -16.58 -31.89 -11.08
N ILE A 27 -16.64 -30.68 -10.54
CA ILE A 27 -16.44 -30.40 -9.11
C ILE A 27 -17.72 -29.79 -8.56
N LYS A 28 -18.53 -30.57 -7.83
CA LYS A 28 -19.69 -30.07 -7.09
C LYS A 28 -19.32 -29.83 -5.64
N ILE A 29 -19.55 -28.61 -5.16
CA ILE A 29 -19.33 -28.18 -3.77
C ILE A 29 -20.64 -27.59 -3.25
N SER A 30 -20.92 -27.73 -1.96
CA SER A 30 -22.11 -27.11 -1.35
C SER A 30 -21.95 -25.60 -1.27
N SER A 31 -23.05 -24.88 -1.51
CA SER A 31 -23.10 -23.42 -1.47
C SER A 31 -22.62 -22.83 -0.14
N GLN A 32 -22.95 -23.50 0.97
CA GLN A 32 -22.58 -23.09 2.33
C GLN A 32 -21.07 -22.98 2.55
N TYR A 33 -20.26 -23.89 1.97
CA TYR A 33 -18.80 -23.80 2.11
C TYR A 33 -18.20 -22.73 1.21
N ILE A 34 -18.87 -22.40 0.11
CA ILE A 34 -18.44 -21.34 -0.80
C ILE A 34 -18.67 -19.98 -0.12
N SER A 35 -19.87 -19.74 0.41
CA SER A 35 -20.20 -18.51 1.12
C SER A 35 -19.41 -18.33 2.42
N ALA A 36 -19.27 -19.41 3.21
CA ALA A 36 -18.49 -19.40 4.44
C ALA A 36 -16.99 -19.13 4.21
N ALA A 37 -16.47 -19.47 3.02
CA ALA A 37 -15.10 -19.13 2.65
C ALA A 37 -14.99 -17.73 2.03
N SER A 38 -15.94 -17.34 1.17
CA SER A 38 -15.86 -16.09 0.41
C SER A 38 -16.08 -14.84 1.28
N ILE A 39 -17.04 -14.89 2.22
CA ILE A 39 -17.42 -13.73 3.05
C ILE A 39 -16.28 -13.32 4.01
N PRO A 40 -15.66 -14.23 4.79
CA PRO A 40 -14.55 -13.85 5.67
C PRO A 40 -13.28 -13.43 4.92
N SER A 41 -13.10 -13.94 3.69
CA SER A 41 -11.92 -13.62 2.86
C SER A 41 -12.06 -12.35 2.01
N HIS A 42 -13.22 -11.67 2.03
CA HIS A 42 -13.54 -10.54 1.15
C HIS A 42 -13.43 -10.87 -0.36
N LEU A 43 -13.90 -12.05 -0.74
CA LEU A 43 -13.91 -12.57 -2.13
C LEU A 43 -15.33 -12.85 -2.59
N GLU A 44 -16.27 -12.01 -2.16
CA GLU A 44 -17.69 -12.14 -2.43
C GLU A 44 -17.98 -12.19 -3.95
N PRO A 45 -17.36 -11.39 -4.84
CA PRO A 45 -17.62 -11.46 -6.29
C PRO A 45 -17.27 -12.81 -6.91
N ILE A 46 -16.17 -13.44 -6.49
CA ILE A 46 -15.74 -14.74 -7.01
C ILE A 46 -16.66 -15.84 -6.45
N GLY A 47 -17.03 -15.75 -5.17
CA GLY A 47 -18.03 -16.63 -4.56
C GLY A 47 -19.37 -16.57 -5.30
N ILE A 48 -19.87 -15.37 -5.60
CA ILE A 48 -21.10 -15.14 -6.38
C ILE A 48 -21.00 -15.79 -7.75
N LEU A 49 -19.93 -15.53 -8.51
CA LEU A 49 -19.72 -16.12 -9.83
C LEU A 49 -19.72 -17.66 -9.79
N THR A 50 -19.10 -18.25 -8.77
CA THR A 50 -19.08 -19.71 -8.63
C THR A 50 -20.49 -20.26 -8.36
N ILE A 51 -21.27 -19.60 -7.50
CA ILE A 51 -22.64 -20.00 -7.17
C ILE A 51 -23.56 -19.82 -8.39
N GLU A 52 -23.48 -18.71 -9.11
CA GLU A 52 -24.23 -18.49 -10.36
C GLU A 52 -23.90 -19.54 -11.43
N CYS A 53 -22.63 -19.91 -11.56
CA CYS A 53 -22.23 -20.98 -12.47
C CYS A 53 -22.85 -22.32 -12.09
N PHE A 54 -22.92 -22.65 -10.79
CA PHE A 54 -23.57 -23.87 -10.32
C PHE A 54 -25.09 -23.86 -10.57
N ILE A 55 -25.75 -22.74 -10.32
CA ILE A 55 -27.18 -22.54 -10.60
C ILE A 55 -27.46 -22.75 -12.09
N ARG A 56 -26.70 -22.10 -12.97
CA ARG A 56 -26.86 -22.24 -14.44
C ARG A 56 -26.65 -23.67 -14.90
N LEU A 57 -25.69 -24.39 -14.32
CA LEU A 57 -25.43 -25.78 -14.67
C LEU A 57 -26.55 -26.72 -14.22
N ASN A 58 -27.14 -26.49 -13.03
CA ASN A 58 -28.28 -27.28 -12.57
C ASN A 58 -29.51 -27.08 -13.49
N GLN A 59 -29.81 -25.83 -13.86
CA GLN A 59 -30.92 -25.52 -14.78
C GLN A 59 -30.76 -26.16 -16.18
N THR A 60 -29.53 -26.22 -16.71
CA THR A 60 -29.29 -26.87 -18.02
C THR A 60 -29.43 -28.40 -18.00
N ASN A 61 -29.29 -29.03 -16.83
CA ASN A 61 -29.51 -30.47 -16.70
C ASN A 61 -31.01 -30.81 -16.68
N GLU A 62 -31.86 -29.98 -16.07
CA GLU A 62 -33.31 -30.15 -16.09
C GLU A 62 -33.91 -30.01 -17.49
N THR A 63 -33.42 -29.06 -18.30
CA THR A 63 -33.90 -28.89 -19.68
C THR A 63 -33.57 -30.06 -20.61
N ASN A 64 -32.59 -30.90 -20.26
CA ASN A 64 -32.21 -32.06 -21.05
C ASN A 64 -32.96 -33.34 -20.65
N GLU A 65 -33.48 -33.44 -19.43
CA GLU A 65 -34.32 -34.59 -19.00
C GLU A 65 -35.80 -34.40 -19.39
N VAL A 66 -36.31 -33.17 -19.45
CA VAL A 66 -37.74 -32.89 -19.74
C VAL A 66 -38.12 -33.07 -21.22
N ILE A 67 -37.15 -33.17 -22.14
CA ILE A 67 -37.42 -33.36 -23.57
C ILE A 67 -37.97 -34.77 -23.89
N TYR A 68 -37.89 -35.75 -22.99
CA TYR A 68 -38.36 -37.12 -23.26
C TYR A 68 -39.71 -37.56 -22.69
N GLU A 69 -40.40 -36.83 -21.81
CA GLU A 69 -41.77 -37.21 -21.42
C GLU A 69 -42.70 -36.01 -21.28
N SER A 70 -43.48 -35.80 -22.34
CA SER A 70 -44.63 -34.91 -22.29
C SER A 70 -45.83 -35.61 -21.64
N ILE A 71 -46.65 -34.79 -20.96
CA ILE A 71 -48.09 -34.93 -20.65
C ILE A 71 -48.45 -35.15 -19.17
N LYS A 72 -48.96 -34.06 -18.57
CA LYS A 72 -50.05 -33.98 -17.58
C LYS A 72 -50.22 -35.19 -16.63
N LYS A 73 -49.89 -35.01 -15.35
CA LYS A 73 -50.77 -35.40 -14.23
C LYS A 73 -50.39 -34.72 -12.91
N LYS A 74 -51.44 -34.31 -12.20
CA LYS A 74 -51.46 -33.63 -10.90
C LYS A 74 -50.72 -34.37 -9.80
N PHE A 75 -50.14 -33.57 -8.89
CA PHE A 75 -49.98 -33.81 -7.44
C PHE A 75 -49.95 -35.26 -6.99
N LYS A 76 -48.74 -35.78 -6.77
CA LYS A 76 -48.43 -36.68 -5.66
C LYS A 76 -47.01 -36.37 -5.18
N SER A 77 -46.87 -36.25 -3.86
CA SER A 77 -45.68 -35.88 -3.12
C SER A 77 -44.59 -36.94 -3.26
N ASP A 78 -43.68 -36.73 -4.20
CA ASP A 78 -42.47 -37.54 -4.34
C ASP A 78 -41.32 -36.88 -3.55
N PRO A 79 -40.76 -37.55 -2.52
CA PRO A 79 -39.71 -36.98 -1.66
C PRO A 79 -38.38 -36.71 -2.39
N ILE A 80 -38.21 -37.23 -3.61
CA ILE A 80 -36.99 -37.08 -4.42
C ILE A 80 -36.97 -35.75 -5.19
N LEU A 81 -38.12 -35.31 -5.72
CA LEU A 81 -38.26 -34.04 -6.45
C LEU A 81 -38.13 -32.85 -5.49
N ASN A 82 -38.70 -32.99 -4.29
CA ASN A 82 -38.55 -32.02 -3.21
C ASN A 82 -37.06 -31.80 -2.86
N ASN A 83 -36.27 -32.87 -2.69
CA ASN A 83 -34.84 -32.77 -2.37
C ASN A 83 -33.97 -32.11 -3.46
N GLN A 84 -34.40 -32.08 -4.73
CA GLN A 84 -33.69 -31.37 -5.81
C GLN A 84 -34.06 -29.89 -5.81
N LEU A 85 -35.35 -29.56 -5.67
CA LEU A 85 -35.83 -28.18 -5.47
C LEU A 85 -35.18 -27.52 -4.24
N TYR A 86 -35.01 -28.26 -3.13
CA TYR A 86 -34.37 -27.76 -1.92
C TYR A 86 -32.87 -27.43 -2.11
N LYS A 87 -32.14 -28.22 -2.91
CA LYS A 87 -30.73 -27.94 -3.19
C LYS A 87 -30.54 -26.65 -3.99
N ASP A 88 -31.46 -26.36 -4.92
CA ASP A 88 -31.39 -25.12 -5.68
C ASP A 88 -31.78 -23.91 -4.83
N ILE A 89 -32.73 -24.05 -3.90
CA ILE A 89 -33.06 -23.00 -2.91
C ILE A 89 -31.83 -22.65 -2.04
N ASP A 90 -31.05 -23.64 -1.60
CA ASP A 90 -29.81 -23.41 -0.83
C ASP A 90 -28.75 -22.63 -1.63
N TYR A 91 -28.65 -22.84 -2.95
CA TYR A 91 -27.75 -22.06 -3.81
C TYR A 91 -28.23 -20.61 -3.95
N TRP A 92 -29.53 -20.38 -4.14
CA TRP A 92 -30.11 -19.04 -4.24
C TRP A 92 -30.03 -18.24 -2.92
N LEU A 93 -30.18 -18.91 -1.78
CA LEU A 93 -30.07 -18.25 -0.47
C LEU A 93 -28.63 -17.84 -0.13
N GLU A 94 -27.65 -18.72 -0.38
CA GLU A 94 -26.24 -18.37 -0.17
C GLU A 94 -25.77 -17.32 -1.18
N LEU A 95 -26.31 -17.32 -2.41
CA LEU A 95 -26.13 -16.23 -3.37
C LEU A 95 -26.66 -14.90 -2.79
N ALA A 96 -27.86 -14.90 -2.19
CA ALA A 96 -28.44 -13.72 -1.55
C ALA A 96 -27.61 -13.24 -0.35
N LYS A 97 -27.06 -14.16 0.46
CA LYS A 97 -26.12 -13.82 1.56
C LYS A 97 -24.87 -13.11 1.03
N CYS A 98 -24.30 -13.60 -0.08
CA CYS A 98 -23.13 -12.97 -0.71
C CYS A 98 -23.45 -11.60 -1.35
N TYR A 99 -24.57 -11.45 -2.05
CA TYR A 99 -24.99 -10.14 -2.60
C TYR A 99 -25.28 -9.11 -1.51
N ARG A 100 -25.83 -9.57 -0.38
CA ARG A 100 -26.06 -8.73 0.80
C ARG A 100 -24.75 -8.23 1.44
N SER A 101 -23.71 -9.06 1.55
CA SER A 101 -22.40 -8.59 2.03
C SER A 101 -21.79 -7.48 1.15
N ILE A 102 -22.13 -7.45 -0.14
CA ILE A 102 -21.72 -6.40 -1.08
C ILE A 102 -22.68 -5.19 -1.05
N THR A 103 -23.74 -5.22 -0.22
CA THR A 103 -24.81 -4.19 -0.15
C THR A 103 -25.60 -4.01 -1.45
N ASN A 104 -25.62 -5.02 -2.32
CA ASN A 104 -26.38 -4.98 -3.57
C ASN A 104 -27.79 -5.55 -3.36
N TYR A 105 -28.67 -4.71 -2.81
CA TYR A 105 -30.02 -5.11 -2.43
C TYR A 105 -30.97 -5.32 -3.62
N ASP A 106 -30.69 -4.72 -4.78
CA ASP A 106 -31.51 -4.88 -5.99
C ASP A 106 -31.44 -6.31 -6.52
N ASP A 107 -30.24 -6.91 -6.53
CA ASP A 107 -30.05 -8.30 -6.93
C ASP A 107 -30.62 -9.27 -5.89
N VAL A 108 -30.50 -8.95 -4.58
CA VAL A 108 -31.16 -9.71 -3.50
C VAL A 108 -32.69 -9.71 -3.69
N ARG A 109 -33.28 -8.56 -4.03
CA ARG A 109 -34.70 -8.44 -4.37
C ARG A 109 -35.05 -9.29 -5.60
N GLY A 110 -34.24 -9.23 -6.65
CA GLY A 110 -34.43 -10.03 -7.86
C GLY A 110 -34.42 -11.54 -7.60
N ILE A 111 -33.52 -12.02 -6.74
CA ILE A 111 -33.42 -13.43 -6.33
C ILE A 111 -34.70 -13.86 -5.58
N PHE A 112 -35.12 -13.06 -4.60
CA PHE A 112 -36.31 -13.36 -3.81
C PHE A 112 -37.63 -13.20 -4.59
N PHE A 113 -37.68 -12.33 -5.61
CA PHE A 113 -38.86 -12.11 -6.44
C PHE A 113 -39.05 -13.18 -7.53
N CYS A 114 -37.96 -13.64 -8.15
CA CYS A 114 -38.03 -14.48 -9.35
C CYS A 114 -37.93 -15.99 -9.09
N GLN A 115 -37.22 -16.42 -8.04
CA GLN A 115 -36.75 -17.82 -7.95
C GLN A 115 -37.31 -18.59 -6.74
N ILE A 116 -37.68 -17.91 -5.66
CA ILE A 116 -38.21 -18.53 -4.43
C ILE A 116 -39.71 -18.27 -4.39
N SER A 117 -40.49 -19.14 -5.05
CA SER A 117 -41.94 -18.99 -5.26
C SER A 117 -42.80 -19.14 -3.99
N SER A 118 -42.18 -19.32 -2.81
CA SER A 118 -42.85 -19.56 -1.53
C SER A 118 -42.74 -18.42 -0.50
N LEU A 119 -42.06 -17.31 -0.80
CA LEU A 119 -41.85 -16.24 0.18
C LEU A 119 -43.11 -15.45 0.50
N LYS A 120 -43.28 -15.13 1.79
CA LYS A 120 -44.38 -14.31 2.29
C LYS A 120 -44.23 -12.86 1.83
N SER A 121 -45.34 -12.23 1.46
CA SER A 121 -45.37 -10.83 0.99
C SER A 121 -44.75 -9.82 1.97
N LEU A 122 -44.74 -10.16 3.26
CA LEU A 122 -44.14 -9.34 4.31
C LEU A 122 -42.61 -9.25 4.21
N THR A 123 -41.93 -10.30 3.72
CA THR A 123 -40.47 -10.32 3.58
C THR A 123 -40.03 -9.38 2.45
N LEU A 124 -40.76 -9.40 1.34
CA LEU A 124 -40.53 -8.52 0.19
C LEU A 124 -40.71 -7.05 0.56
N LYS A 125 -41.75 -6.75 1.35
CA LYS A 125 -41.99 -5.41 1.87
C LYS A 125 -40.85 -4.94 2.79
N ALA A 126 -40.36 -5.79 3.68
CA ALA A 126 -39.27 -5.45 4.58
C ALA A 126 -37.95 -5.19 3.83
N ILE A 127 -37.65 -5.98 2.79
CA ILE A 127 -36.47 -5.78 1.94
C ILE A 127 -36.59 -4.48 1.12
N GLU A 128 -37.80 -4.13 0.67
CA GLU A 128 -38.03 -2.86 -0.03
C GLU A 128 -37.76 -1.66 0.86
N GLU A 129 -38.27 -1.69 2.09
CA GLU A 129 -38.02 -0.65 3.10
C GLU A 129 -36.51 -0.54 3.44
N GLU A 130 -35.81 -1.67 3.56
CA GLU A 130 -34.36 -1.70 3.79
C GLU A 130 -33.57 -1.11 2.60
N SER A 131 -33.98 -1.40 1.37
CA SER A 131 -33.35 -0.84 0.15
C SER A 131 -33.52 0.68 0.04
N HIS A 132 -34.64 1.22 0.54
CA HIS A 132 -34.89 2.65 0.60
C HIS A 132 -34.24 3.34 1.81
N SER A 133 -33.40 2.63 2.58
CA SER A 133 -32.76 3.09 3.82
C SER A 133 -33.73 3.49 4.95
N ASP A 134 -35.01 3.09 4.86
CA ASP A 134 -35.98 3.28 5.93
C ASP A 134 -35.93 2.11 6.91
N PHE A 135 -34.86 2.09 7.71
CA PHE A 135 -34.57 1.00 8.63
C PHE A 135 -35.62 0.87 9.76
N LEU A 136 -36.36 1.93 10.09
CA LEU A 136 -37.40 1.89 11.14
C LEU A 136 -38.62 1.09 10.68
N SER A 137 -39.10 1.38 9.47
CA SER A 137 -40.20 0.64 8.85
C SER A 137 -39.79 -0.82 8.61
N ALA A 138 -38.59 -1.04 8.06
CA ALA A 138 -38.05 -2.38 7.83
C ALA A 138 -37.96 -3.20 9.12
N LEU A 139 -37.48 -2.61 10.23
CA LEU A 139 -37.40 -3.28 11.53
C LEU A 139 -38.79 -3.72 12.00
N ASN A 140 -39.80 -2.85 11.91
CA ASN A 140 -41.17 -3.21 12.28
C ASN A 140 -41.72 -4.33 11.39
N SER A 141 -41.45 -4.30 10.09
CA SER A 141 -41.84 -5.35 9.15
C SER A 141 -41.15 -6.69 9.47
N TYR A 142 -39.87 -6.70 9.87
CA TYR A 142 -39.17 -7.91 10.28
C TYR A 142 -39.66 -8.45 11.64
N VAL A 143 -39.89 -7.59 12.63
CA VAL A 143 -40.42 -7.99 13.95
C VAL A 143 -41.83 -8.56 13.79
N THR A 144 -42.69 -7.91 13.00
CA THR A 144 -44.03 -8.43 12.73
C THR A 144 -44.00 -9.76 11.95
N ALA A 145 -43.01 -9.99 11.09
CA ALA A 145 -42.81 -11.28 10.43
C ALA A 145 -42.43 -12.40 11.41
N LEU A 146 -41.54 -12.10 12.36
CA LEU A 146 -41.14 -13.03 13.42
C LEU A 146 -42.29 -13.36 14.38
N GLU A 147 -43.14 -12.38 14.70
CA GLU A 147 -44.31 -12.58 15.58
C GLU A 147 -45.46 -13.34 14.91
N GLN A 148 -45.69 -13.10 13.61
CA GLN A 148 -46.78 -13.75 12.86
C GLN A 148 -46.47 -15.21 12.50
N TYR A 149 -45.19 -15.58 12.43
CA TYR A 149 -44.75 -16.93 12.03
C TYR A 149 -43.71 -17.51 12.99
N PRO A 150 -44.08 -17.84 14.24
CA PRO A 150 -43.17 -18.45 15.20
C PRO A 150 -42.85 -19.91 14.84
N LEU A 151 -41.59 -20.32 15.03
CA LEU A 151 -41.15 -21.70 14.91
C LEU A 151 -41.85 -22.55 15.99
N THR A 152 -42.71 -23.48 15.58
CA THR A 152 -43.38 -24.44 16.48
C THR A 152 -42.90 -25.85 16.19
N ASN A 153 -42.91 -26.74 17.18
CA ASN A 153 -42.37 -28.11 17.05
C ASN A 153 -43.06 -28.96 15.96
N ASP A 154 -44.17 -28.50 15.38
CA ASP A 154 -44.89 -29.16 14.29
C ASP A 154 -44.37 -28.78 12.88
N THR A 155 -43.46 -27.80 12.75
CA THR A 155 -42.89 -27.31 11.47
C THR A 155 -41.50 -27.85 11.16
N ILE A 156 -41.13 -29.04 11.65
CA ILE A 156 -39.80 -29.65 11.44
C ILE A 156 -39.52 -29.98 9.95
N ASN A 157 -40.54 -29.98 9.10
CA ASN A 157 -40.42 -30.34 7.68
C ASN A 157 -40.35 -29.15 6.70
N ASP A 158 -40.46 -27.90 7.16
CA ASP A 158 -40.33 -26.72 6.30
C ASP A 158 -38.98 -26.03 6.52
N SER A 159 -37.91 -26.59 5.93
CA SER A 159 -36.57 -25.99 5.91
C SER A 159 -36.57 -24.55 5.39
N VAL A 160 -37.51 -24.21 4.49
CA VAL A 160 -37.70 -22.86 3.94
C VAL A 160 -38.11 -21.86 5.03
N LEU A 161 -38.96 -22.28 5.99
CA LEU A 161 -39.39 -21.40 7.08
C LEU A 161 -38.26 -21.15 8.08
N GLU A 162 -37.44 -22.17 8.37
CA GLU A 162 -36.27 -22.04 9.24
C GLU A 162 -35.24 -21.08 8.65
N LEU A 163 -34.99 -21.20 7.35
CA LEU A 163 -34.08 -20.32 6.60
C LEU A 163 -34.62 -18.88 6.45
N GLU A 164 -35.93 -18.71 6.24
CA GLU A 164 -36.58 -17.39 6.26
C GLU A 164 -36.47 -16.72 7.63
N HIS A 165 -36.65 -17.49 8.70
CA HIS A 165 -36.54 -16.98 10.06
C HIS A 165 -35.09 -16.58 10.38
N GLU A 166 -34.09 -17.36 9.96
CA GLU A 166 -32.68 -16.97 10.04
C GLU A 166 -32.43 -15.65 9.30
N PHE A 167 -32.96 -15.51 8.08
CA PHE A 167 -32.85 -14.29 7.29
C PHE A 167 -33.48 -13.07 8.00
N TRP A 168 -34.70 -13.19 8.53
CA TRP A 168 -35.35 -12.09 9.26
C TRP A 168 -34.59 -11.68 10.50
N THR A 169 -34.07 -12.65 11.28
CA THR A 169 -33.27 -12.32 12.46
C THR A 169 -32.01 -11.56 12.10
N GLN A 170 -31.31 -11.96 11.03
CA GLN A 170 -30.11 -11.26 10.56
C GLN A 170 -30.43 -9.85 10.03
N SER A 171 -31.53 -9.68 9.29
CA SER A 171 -31.96 -8.37 8.78
C SER A 171 -32.42 -7.43 9.89
N MET A 172 -33.14 -7.95 10.88
CA MET A 172 -33.54 -7.21 12.07
C MET A 172 -32.31 -6.70 12.85
N LEU A 173 -31.30 -7.54 13.09
CA LEU A 173 -30.08 -7.14 13.80
C LEU A 173 -29.28 -6.08 13.05
N ASN A 174 -29.20 -6.19 11.72
CA ASN A 174 -28.57 -5.15 10.89
C ASN A 174 -29.32 -3.82 10.99
N CYS A 175 -30.65 -3.82 10.88
CA CYS A 175 -31.48 -2.63 11.03
C CYS A 175 -31.29 -2.00 12.42
N CYS A 176 -31.24 -2.80 13.49
CA CYS A 176 -30.98 -2.31 14.84
C CYS A 176 -29.60 -1.63 14.96
N ASN A 177 -28.57 -2.20 14.32
CA ASN A 177 -27.22 -1.64 14.30
C ASN A 177 -27.16 -0.30 13.55
N GLN A 178 -27.88 -0.16 12.43
CA GLN A 178 -27.97 1.11 11.68
C GLN A 178 -28.75 2.19 12.43
N LEU A 179 -29.80 1.80 13.16
CA LEU A 179 -30.64 2.70 13.96
C LEU A 179 -30.06 3.05 15.34
N ASN A 180 -28.88 2.51 15.69
CA ASN A 180 -28.28 2.61 17.03
C ASN A 180 -29.22 2.16 18.16
N ASN A 181 -30.15 1.23 17.88
CA ASN A 181 -31.13 0.77 18.86
C ASN A 181 -30.62 -0.46 19.61
N TRP A 182 -29.68 -0.23 20.53
CA TRP A 182 -28.96 -1.29 21.23
C TRP A 182 -29.80 -2.07 22.24
N THR A 183 -30.87 -1.47 22.77
CA THR A 183 -31.75 -2.10 23.77
C THR A 183 -32.62 -3.20 23.17
N ILE A 184 -33.22 -2.94 22.01
CA ILE A 184 -34.02 -3.92 21.26
C ILE A 184 -33.11 -5.04 20.75
N MET A 185 -31.92 -4.71 20.25
CA MET A 185 -30.94 -5.71 19.82
C MET A 185 -30.51 -6.64 20.95
N SER A 186 -30.19 -6.09 22.13
CA SER A 186 -29.81 -6.90 23.30
C SER A 186 -30.95 -7.81 23.76
N LYS A 187 -32.19 -7.30 23.82
CA LYS A 187 -33.37 -8.07 24.22
C LYS A 187 -33.68 -9.24 23.27
N HIS A 188 -33.53 -9.06 21.96
CA HIS A 188 -33.76 -10.12 20.99
C HIS A 188 -32.64 -11.17 20.93
N ILE A 189 -31.41 -10.80 21.26
CA ILE A 189 -30.28 -11.75 21.32
C ILE A 189 -30.35 -12.56 22.62
N PHE A 190 -30.66 -11.89 23.74
CA PHE A 190 -30.74 -12.49 25.07
C PHE A 190 -32.18 -12.83 25.46
N ILE A 191 -32.86 -13.62 24.63
CA ILE A 191 -34.18 -14.17 24.98
C ILE A 191 -33.98 -15.26 26.04
N ASP A 192 -34.88 -15.31 27.03
CA ASP A 192 -34.80 -16.09 28.28
C ASP A 192 -33.98 -17.40 28.16
N ASN A 193 -32.92 -17.49 28.98
CA ASN A 193 -31.93 -18.59 29.13
C ASN A 193 -30.69 -18.59 28.23
N THR A 194 -30.47 -17.57 27.39
CA THR A 194 -29.22 -17.43 26.64
C THR A 194 -28.19 -16.62 27.44
N THR A 195 -27.04 -17.24 27.74
CA THR A 195 -25.86 -16.58 28.33
C THR A 195 -24.74 -16.48 27.30
N PHE A 196 -23.76 -15.61 27.52
CA PHE A 196 -22.59 -15.53 26.62
C PHE A 196 -21.87 -16.88 26.47
N ASP A 197 -21.87 -17.73 27.51
CA ASP A 197 -21.27 -19.07 27.45
C ASP A 197 -22.05 -20.02 26.53
N THR A 198 -23.38 -19.92 26.50
CA THR A 198 -24.21 -20.69 25.56
C THR A 198 -24.04 -20.22 24.11
N LEU A 199 -23.88 -18.90 23.91
CA LEU A 199 -23.59 -18.32 22.58
C LEU A 199 -22.19 -18.68 22.10
N TRP A 200 -21.22 -18.77 23.01
CA TRP A 200 -19.84 -19.17 22.72
C TRP A 200 -19.71 -20.66 22.35
N SER A 201 -20.60 -21.50 22.88
CA SER A 201 -20.54 -22.95 22.68
C SER A 201 -21.13 -23.41 21.34
N ASN A 202 -22.01 -22.62 20.71
CA ASN A 202 -22.65 -22.98 19.45
C ASN A 202 -21.95 -22.28 18.27
N ALA A 203 -21.26 -23.07 17.43
CA ALA A 203 -20.46 -22.57 16.30
C ALA A 203 -21.24 -21.71 15.30
N HIS A 204 -22.51 -22.02 15.04
CA HIS A 204 -23.34 -21.22 14.14
C HIS A 204 -23.71 -19.87 14.77
N GLN A 205 -24.11 -19.87 16.05
CA GLN A 205 -24.49 -18.64 16.75
C GLN A 205 -23.29 -17.74 17.08
N LEU A 206 -22.11 -18.33 17.29
CA LEU A 206 -20.87 -17.62 17.56
C LEU A 206 -20.47 -16.68 16.42
N ASN A 207 -20.57 -17.13 15.17
CA ASN A 207 -20.16 -16.31 14.02
C ASN A 207 -21.16 -15.19 13.71
N TYR A 208 -22.46 -15.43 13.93
CA TYR A 208 -23.51 -14.50 13.50
C TYR A 208 -24.01 -13.58 14.61
N LEU A 209 -24.28 -14.10 15.82
CA LEU A 209 -24.92 -13.33 16.90
C LEU A 209 -23.89 -12.65 17.82
N MET A 210 -22.72 -13.27 18.03
CA MET A 210 -21.72 -12.76 18.98
C MET A 210 -21.20 -11.35 18.67
N PRO A 211 -20.90 -10.98 17.41
CA PRO A 211 -20.44 -9.63 17.09
C PRO A 211 -21.48 -8.56 17.45
N TYR A 212 -22.77 -8.82 17.16
CA TYR A 212 -23.87 -7.92 17.51
C TYR A 212 -24.11 -7.88 19.02
N ALA A 213 -24.00 -9.01 19.72
CA ALA A 213 -24.17 -9.11 21.17
C ALA A 213 -23.11 -8.29 21.93
N ILE A 214 -21.83 -8.48 21.58
CA ILE A 214 -20.71 -7.72 22.17
C ILE A 214 -20.89 -6.24 21.86
N ARG A 215 -21.18 -5.90 20.60
CA ARG A 215 -21.35 -4.50 20.18
C ARG A 215 -22.51 -3.82 20.91
N ALA A 216 -23.66 -4.48 21.05
CA ALA A 216 -24.82 -3.96 21.77
C ALA A 216 -24.51 -3.71 23.24
N LYS A 217 -24.00 -4.72 23.96
CA LYS A 217 -23.68 -4.58 25.40
C LYS A 217 -22.54 -3.57 25.64
N LEU A 218 -21.52 -3.54 24.80
CA LEU A 218 -20.42 -2.57 24.89
C LEU A 218 -20.94 -1.15 24.65
N LYS A 219 -21.80 -0.94 23.64
CA LYS A 219 -22.40 0.38 23.41
C LYS A 219 -23.31 0.80 24.55
N LEU A 220 -24.13 -0.11 25.10
CA LEU A 220 -24.96 0.16 26.29
C LEU A 220 -24.11 0.47 27.53
N LEU A 221 -22.95 -0.16 27.72
CA LEU A 221 -22.00 0.19 28.79
C LEU A 221 -21.45 1.61 28.62
N ILE A 222 -21.13 2.01 27.39
CA ILE A 222 -20.60 3.35 27.11
C ILE A 222 -21.68 4.44 27.22
N SER A 223 -22.91 4.16 26.76
CA SER A 223 -23.96 5.17 26.62
C SER A 223 -25.05 5.15 27.71
N GLY A 224 -25.08 4.13 28.56
CA GLY A 224 -26.16 3.90 29.54
C GLY A 224 -26.01 4.67 30.85
N ASN A 225 -27.11 4.76 31.60
CA ASN A 225 -27.13 5.27 32.98
C ASN A 225 -26.48 4.27 33.96
N GLU A 226 -26.06 4.70 35.16
CA GLU A 226 -25.38 3.83 36.14
C GLU A 226 -26.11 2.50 36.43
N LYS A 227 -27.44 2.49 36.41
CA LYS A 227 -28.26 1.27 36.59
C LYS A 227 -28.18 0.33 35.38
N GLU A 228 -28.24 0.88 34.18
CA GLU A 228 -28.15 0.10 32.92
C GLU A 228 -26.73 -0.45 32.73
N GLN A 229 -25.71 0.29 33.18
CA GLN A 229 -24.32 -0.18 33.17
C GLN A 229 -24.11 -1.39 34.10
N LEU A 230 -24.73 -1.37 35.29
CA LEU A 230 -24.67 -2.50 36.23
C LEU A 230 -25.34 -3.77 35.68
N GLU A 231 -26.41 -3.64 34.89
CA GLU A 231 -27.09 -4.76 34.23
C GLU A 231 -26.27 -5.40 33.09
N GLN A 232 -25.27 -4.69 32.54
CA GLN A 232 -24.43 -5.22 31.45
C GLN A 232 -23.09 -5.81 31.93
N ASN A 233 -22.87 -5.92 33.25
CA ASN A 233 -21.63 -6.47 33.83
C ASN A 233 -21.35 -7.94 33.47
N ASP A 234 -22.35 -8.66 32.97
CA ASP A 234 -22.19 -10.04 32.45
C ASP A 234 -21.12 -10.12 31.36
N LEU A 235 -20.98 -9.09 30.53
CA LEU A 235 -19.95 -9.04 29.48
C LEU A 235 -18.55 -8.98 30.08
N CYS A 236 -18.35 -8.20 31.15
CA CYS A 236 -17.08 -8.13 31.86
C CYS A 236 -16.76 -9.44 32.59
N GLN A 237 -17.77 -10.08 33.19
CA GLN A 237 -17.62 -11.41 33.81
C GLN A 237 -17.24 -12.46 32.77
N PHE A 238 -17.86 -12.44 31.59
CA PHE A 238 -17.56 -13.34 30.48
C PHE A 238 -16.10 -13.19 29.99
N PHE A 239 -15.63 -11.97 29.74
CA PHE A 239 -14.23 -11.74 29.33
C PHE A 239 -13.22 -12.15 30.41
N ASN A 240 -13.55 -11.92 31.68
CA ASN A 240 -12.69 -12.36 32.79
C ASN A 240 -12.63 -13.88 32.87
N ASN A 241 -13.76 -14.58 32.70
CA ASN A 241 -13.83 -16.04 32.69
C ASN A 241 -13.04 -16.66 31.52
N LEU A 242 -13.06 -16.03 30.33
CA LEU A 242 -12.20 -16.41 29.20
C LEU A 242 -10.71 -16.24 29.53
N SER A 243 -10.34 -15.15 30.20
CA SER A 243 -8.94 -14.90 30.60
C SER A 243 -8.44 -15.91 31.63
N THR A 244 -9.28 -16.34 32.57
CA THR A 244 -8.91 -17.34 33.59
C THR A 244 -8.77 -18.75 33.01
N ASN A 245 -9.51 -19.08 31.95
CA ASN A 245 -9.39 -20.35 31.24
C ASN A 245 -8.17 -20.41 30.29
N SER A 246 -7.56 -19.27 29.96
CA SER A 246 -6.37 -19.21 29.10
C SER A 246 -5.11 -19.81 29.74
N ASN A 247 -5.08 -20.01 31.07
CA ASN A 247 -3.95 -20.66 31.75
C ASN A 247 -3.86 -22.17 31.50
N ASN A 248 -4.87 -22.81 30.90
CA ASN A 248 -4.85 -24.25 30.60
C ASN A 248 -4.85 -24.58 29.09
N ILE A 249 -4.85 -23.57 28.21
CA ILE A 249 -4.62 -23.79 26.78
C ILE A 249 -3.16 -23.45 26.50
N ILE A 250 -2.37 -24.49 26.29
CA ILE A 250 -0.95 -24.44 25.93
C ILE A 250 -0.79 -23.53 24.70
N ILE A 251 -0.43 -22.27 24.92
CA ILE A 251 0.11 -21.38 23.89
C ILE A 251 1.59 -21.74 23.73
N THR A 252 1.86 -22.77 22.93
CA THR A 252 3.17 -22.93 22.29
C THR A 252 3.02 -22.47 20.85
N GLY A 253 3.33 -21.19 20.60
CA GLY A 253 3.43 -20.66 19.25
C GLY A 253 3.25 -19.14 19.15
N ASN A 254 4.38 -18.45 18.96
CA ASN A 254 4.52 -17.32 18.05
C ASN A 254 4.29 -15.88 18.58
N SER A 255 5.24 -15.37 19.36
CA SER A 255 5.54 -13.93 19.45
C SER A 255 5.92 -13.29 18.10
N GLU A 256 6.37 -14.09 17.13
CA GLU A 256 6.62 -13.62 15.75
C GLU A 256 5.33 -13.37 14.97
N THR A 257 4.26 -14.14 15.22
CA THR A 257 3.00 -13.96 14.49
C THR A 257 2.23 -12.70 14.90
N THR A 258 2.38 -12.20 16.13
CA THR A 258 1.72 -10.94 16.54
C THR A 258 2.35 -9.74 15.83
N PHE A 259 3.67 -9.73 15.66
CA PHE A 259 4.37 -8.71 14.84
C PHE A 259 4.03 -8.84 13.35
N VAL A 260 3.97 -10.06 12.82
CA VAL A 260 3.57 -10.32 11.42
C VAL A 260 2.10 -9.94 11.20
N LYS A 261 1.19 -10.25 12.13
CA LYS A 261 -0.23 -9.87 12.08
C LYS A 261 -0.44 -8.37 12.21
N GLN A 262 0.33 -7.66 13.06
CA GLN A 262 0.32 -6.19 13.10
C GLN A 262 0.81 -5.59 11.78
N LYS A 263 1.88 -6.13 11.19
CA LYS A 263 2.37 -5.72 9.86
C LYS A 263 1.34 -5.99 8.77
N GLN A 264 0.67 -7.14 8.82
CA GLN A 264 -0.38 -7.53 7.87
C GLN A 264 -1.62 -6.64 8.01
N PHE A 265 -2.07 -6.35 9.23
CA PHE A 265 -3.18 -5.45 9.48
C PHE A 265 -2.88 -4.00 9.05
N LEU A 266 -1.65 -3.52 9.30
CA LEU A 266 -1.20 -2.23 8.78
C LEU A 266 -1.13 -2.23 7.25
N ASN A 267 -0.69 -3.33 6.64
CA ASN A 267 -0.70 -3.49 5.19
C ASN A 267 -2.12 -3.58 4.62
N GLU A 268 -3.08 -4.19 5.32
CA GLU A 268 -4.49 -4.21 4.92
C GLU A 268 -5.14 -2.83 5.04
N ILE A 269 -4.79 -2.04 6.07
CA ILE A 269 -5.20 -0.63 6.15
C ILE A 269 -4.61 0.17 5.00
N LYS A 270 -3.32 -0.02 4.69
CA LYS A 270 -2.67 0.59 3.52
C LYS A 270 -3.34 0.18 2.22
N LEU A 271 -3.64 -1.10 2.01
CA LEU A 271 -4.33 -1.60 0.81
C LEU A 271 -5.76 -1.05 0.70
N LYS A 272 -6.47 -0.89 1.81
CA LYS A 272 -7.80 -0.23 1.83
C LYS A 272 -7.70 1.27 1.55
N GLN A 273 -6.61 1.93 1.95
CA GLN A 273 -6.32 3.33 1.61
C GLN A 273 -5.85 3.49 0.15
N GLU A 274 -5.03 2.57 -0.37
CA GLU A 274 -4.52 2.55 -1.74
C GLU A 274 -5.64 2.27 -2.76
N ASN A 275 -6.61 1.42 -2.40
CA ASN A 275 -7.80 1.17 -3.22
C ASN A 275 -8.83 2.31 -3.15
N GLN A 276 -8.72 3.22 -2.18
CA GLN A 276 -9.52 4.44 -2.09
C GLN A 276 -8.72 5.62 -2.66
N VAL A 277 -8.94 5.93 -3.94
CA VAL A 277 -8.32 7.09 -4.56
C VAL A 277 -8.85 8.37 -3.92
N GLU A 278 -8.04 8.98 -3.05
CA GLU A 278 -8.35 10.25 -2.40
C GLU A 278 -8.25 11.41 -3.39
N LYS A 279 -9.32 12.19 -3.51
CA LYS A 279 -9.34 13.38 -4.37
C LYS A 279 -8.95 14.60 -3.54
N TYR A 280 -7.79 15.19 -3.86
CA TYR A 280 -7.29 16.40 -3.20
C TYR A 280 -7.95 17.71 -3.69
N ARG A 281 -8.77 17.64 -4.75
CA ARG A 281 -9.47 18.78 -5.34
C ARG A 281 -10.93 18.44 -5.63
N THR A 282 -11.80 19.41 -5.38
CA THR A 282 -13.17 19.42 -5.88
C THR A 282 -13.20 19.92 -7.32
N TYR A 283 -13.78 19.14 -8.22
CA TYR A 283 -13.95 19.51 -9.63
C TYR A 283 -15.38 19.96 -9.87
N ARG A 284 -15.55 21.09 -10.58
CA ARG A 284 -16.87 21.52 -11.03
C ARG A 284 -17.36 20.60 -12.16
N ILE A 285 -18.65 20.28 -12.13
CA ILE A 285 -19.33 19.55 -13.22
C ILE A 285 -20.17 20.56 -13.99
N GLY A 286 -19.86 20.79 -15.28
CA GLY A 286 -20.54 21.75 -16.15
C GLY A 286 -19.91 21.83 -17.55
N GLU A 287 -20.51 22.58 -18.47
CA GLU A 287 -20.04 22.69 -19.87
C GLU A 287 -18.79 23.55 -20.05
N LEU A 288 -18.56 24.52 -19.15
CA LEU A 288 -17.42 25.44 -19.20
C LEU A 288 -16.31 24.99 -18.23
N PRO A 289 -15.03 25.11 -18.62
CA PRO A 289 -13.90 24.71 -17.77
C PRO A 289 -13.77 25.62 -16.53
N ASP A 290 -13.08 25.12 -15.50
CA ASP A 290 -12.72 25.91 -14.32
C ASP A 290 -11.66 26.96 -14.67
N ILE A 291 -12.04 28.24 -14.73
CA ILE A 291 -11.17 29.35 -15.17
C ILE A 291 -10.28 29.89 -14.03
N GLN A 292 -10.69 29.75 -12.77
CA GLN A 292 -9.93 30.23 -11.60
C GLN A 292 -9.78 29.13 -10.54
N ILE A 293 -8.65 28.42 -10.60
CA ILE A 293 -8.30 27.37 -9.64
C ILE A 293 -7.65 28.03 -8.42
N ARG A 294 -8.09 27.66 -7.21
CA ARG A 294 -7.47 28.17 -5.97
C ARG A 294 -6.05 27.61 -5.84
N PHE A 295 -5.12 28.40 -5.32
CA PHE A 295 -3.73 27.96 -5.13
C PHE A 295 -3.62 26.71 -4.24
N SER A 296 -4.47 26.59 -3.20
CA SER A 296 -4.55 25.38 -2.36
C SER A 296 -4.78 24.12 -3.17
N ASP A 297 -5.61 24.21 -4.21
CA ASP A 297 -6.03 23.08 -5.03
C ASP A 297 -4.96 22.68 -6.06
N ILE A 298 -3.82 23.38 -6.08
CA ILE A 298 -2.63 23.06 -6.86
C ILE A 298 -1.51 22.59 -5.92
N ILE A 299 -1.31 23.28 -4.80
CA ILE A 299 -0.25 22.98 -3.84
C ILE A 299 -0.48 21.63 -3.15
N ILE A 300 -1.71 21.34 -2.70
CA ILE A 300 -2.00 20.10 -1.97
C ILE A 300 -1.78 18.87 -2.86
N PRO A 301 -2.31 18.80 -4.11
CA PRO A 301 -2.01 17.68 -5.00
C PRO A 301 -0.52 17.56 -5.33
N LEU A 302 0.19 18.68 -5.50
CA LEU A 302 1.62 18.67 -5.80
C LEU A 302 2.44 18.11 -4.63
N GLN A 303 2.07 18.46 -3.40
CA GLN A 303 2.69 17.92 -2.19
C GLN A 303 2.40 16.42 -2.03
N ALA A 304 1.15 16.00 -2.24
CA ALA A 304 0.78 14.59 -2.22
C ALA A 304 1.58 13.81 -3.26
N LEU A 305 1.67 14.33 -4.49
CA LEU A 305 2.43 13.72 -5.58
C LEU A 305 3.92 13.57 -5.22
N ALA A 306 4.52 14.58 -4.60
CA ALA A 306 5.89 14.52 -4.12
C ALA A 306 6.11 13.52 -2.97
N GLN A 307 5.09 13.11 -2.23
CA GLN A 307 5.23 12.08 -1.19
C GLN A 307 5.25 10.66 -1.76
N TYR A 308 4.70 10.46 -2.95
CA TYR A 308 4.60 9.14 -3.59
C TYR A 308 5.62 8.93 -4.71
N ASP A 309 6.08 10.00 -5.36
CA ASP A 309 7.06 9.94 -6.44
C ASP A 309 8.34 10.71 -6.09
N ASP A 310 9.42 9.96 -5.88
CA ASP A 310 10.74 10.48 -5.52
C ASP A 310 11.33 11.40 -6.61
N HIS A 311 11.02 11.16 -7.88
CA HIS A 311 11.50 11.99 -8.97
C HIS A 311 10.87 13.38 -8.91
N ILE A 312 9.57 13.45 -8.61
CA ILE A 312 8.84 14.70 -8.47
C ILE A 312 9.26 15.40 -7.17
N ALA A 313 9.44 14.66 -6.08
CA ALA A 313 9.98 15.18 -4.83
C ALA A 313 11.33 15.89 -5.05
N ARG A 314 12.25 15.22 -5.76
CA ARG A 314 13.56 15.76 -6.11
C ARG A 314 13.45 17.06 -6.89
N LEU A 315 12.66 17.08 -7.96
CA LEU A 315 12.48 18.27 -8.80
C LEU A 315 11.84 19.43 -8.03
N LEU A 316 10.85 19.13 -7.18
CA LEU A 316 10.20 20.14 -6.35
C LEU A 316 11.21 20.74 -5.36
N TYR A 317 11.95 19.88 -4.66
CA TYR A 317 12.92 20.27 -3.65
C TYR A 317 14.05 21.11 -4.25
N SER A 318 14.67 20.64 -5.34
CA SER A 318 15.79 21.36 -5.97
C SER A 318 15.35 22.72 -6.51
N ASN A 319 14.19 22.82 -7.17
CA ASN A 319 13.68 24.08 -7.69
C ASN A 319 13.27 25.07 -6.59
N LEU A 320 12.59 24.60 -5.53
CA LEU A 320 12.21 25.48 -4.42
C LEU A 320 13.45 25.97 -3.68
N PHE A 321 14.40 25.09 -3.39
CA PHE A 321 15.61 25.45 -2.66
C PHE A 321 16.43 26.49 -3.43
N THR A 322 16.65 26.26 -4.72
CA THR A 322 17.40 27.19 -5.58
C THR A 322 16.69 28.52 -5.78
N SER A 323 15.37 28.49 -5.94
CA SER A 323 14.56 29.72 -6.05
C SER A 323 14.57 30.54 -4.76
N ILE A 324 14.46 29.88 -3.60
CA ILE A 324 14.53 30.54 -2.29
C ILE A 324 15.91 31.16 -2.09
N LEU A 325 17.00 30.42 -2.37
CA LEU A 325 18.36 30.96 -2.28
C LEU A 325 18.54 32.20 -3.17
N THR A 326 18.04 32.14 -4.40
CA THR A 326 18.12 33.28 -5.32
C THR A 326 17.29 34.47 -4.82
N SER A 327 16.11 34.24 -4.23
CA SER A 327 15.34 35.33 -3.61
C SER A 327 16.00 35.89 -2.36
N LEU A 328 16.80 35.12 -1.63
CA LEU A 328 17.51 35.57 -0.44
C LEU A 328 18.76 36.37 -0.78
N GLU A 329 19.40 36.07 -1.92
CA GLU A 329 20.54 36.83 -2.47
C GLU A 329 20.20 38.32 -2.64
N ASP A 330 18.97 38.64 -3.06
CA ASP A 330 18.51 40.04 -3.23
C ASP A 330 18.07 40.71 -1.92
N LYS A 331 17.73 39.93 -0.89
CA LYS A 331 17.07 40.44 0.34
C LYS A 331 18.01 40.58 1.53
N LEU A 332 19.04 39.74 1.61
CA LEU A 332 19.98 39.70 2.72
C LEU A 332 21.16 40.64 2.46
N LEU A 333 21.80 41.09 3.54
CA LEU A 333 23.09 41.76 3.43
C LEU A 333 24.16 40.75 3.00
N ASN A 334 25.17 41.20 2.24
CA ASN A 334 26.21 40.32 1.70
C ASN A 334 26.88 39.46 2.78
N ASP A 335 27.14 40.01 3.97
CA ASP A 335 27.81 39.29 5.06
C ASP A 335 26.91 38.17 5.64
N GLU A 336 25.62 38.45 5.85
CA GLU A 336 24.63 37.47 6.33
C GLU A 336 24.39 36.36 5.29
N TYR A 337 24.41 36.72 4.01
CA TYR A 337 24.27 35.76 2.92
C TYR A 337 25.48 34.81 2.85
N ILE A 338 26.70 35.32 3.05
CA ILE A 338 27.91 34.50 3.08
C ILE A 338 27.87 33.52 4.26
N GLU A 339 27.50 33.97 5.46
CA GLU A 339 27.37 33.08 6.63
C GLU A 339 26.32 31.99 6.42
N LEU A 340 25.20 32.33 5.78
CA LEU A 340 24.17 31.37 5.40
C LEU A 340 24.71 30.33 4.40
N ILE A 341 25.45 30.76 3.37
CA ILE A 341 26.06 29.85 2.40
C ILE A 341 27.11 28.94 3.07
N ASP A 342 27.95 29.46 3.95
CA ASP A 342 28.92 28.68 4.70
C ASP A 342 28.24 27.61 5.58
N THR A 343 27.11 27.99 6.21
CA THR A 343 26.28 27.05 6.98
C THR A 343 25.72 25.94 6.08
N ILE A 344 25.21 26.29 4.89
CA ILE A 344 24.69 25.30 3.92
C ILE A 344 25.80 24.38 3.44
N GLN A 345 26.96 24.92 3.08
CA GLN A 345 28.13 24.13 2.66
C GLN A 345 28.54 23.14 3.76
N HIS A 346 28.63 23.60 5.01
CA HIS A 346 28.93 22.72 6.14
C HIS A 346 27.89 21.60 6.27
N ARG A 347 26.59 21.92 6.19
CA ARG A 347 25.50 20.92 6.27
C ARG A 347 25.56 19.92 5.13
N PHE A 348 25.83 20.35 3.90
CA PHE A 348 25.95 19.45 2.75
C PHE A 348 27.14 18.50 2.90
N ASN A 349 28.30 19.00 3.37
CA ASN A 349 29.45 18.14 3.67
C ASN A 349 29.13 17.10 4.76
N VAL A 350 28.40 17.50 5.81
CA VAL A 350 27.95 16.56 6.86
C VAL A 350 26.98 15.52 6.30
N MET A 351 26.01 15.93 5.47
CA MET A 351 25.04 15.02 4.85
C MET A 351 25.73 13.98 3.95
N LEU A 352 26.70 14.39 3.13
CA LEU A 352 27.42 13.49 2.22
C LEU A 352 28.42 12.58 2.94
N SER A 353 29.00 13.01 4.06
CA SER A 353 29.96 12.21 4.84
C SER A 353 29.28 11.20 5.77
N GLN A 354 28.09 11.51 6.29
CA GLN A 354 27.35 10.64 7.22
C GLN A 354 26.32 9.73 6.53
N SER A 355 26.06 9.91 5.24
CA SER A 355 25.11 9.06 4.52
C SER A 355 25.67 7.65 4.33
N GLU A 356 24.93 6.63 4.78
CA GLU A 356 25.31 5.23 4.59
C GLU A 356 24.65 4.60 3.35
N ILE A 357 23.40 4.99 3.06
CA ILE A 357 22.57 4.35 2.02
C ILE A 357 22.79 4.98 0.63
N PHE A 358 23.32 6.21 0.57
CA PHE A 358 23.56 6.97 -0.67
C PHE A 358 22.38 6.92 -1.66
N TYR A 359 21.17 7.23 -1.18
CA TYR A 359 19.96 7.13 -1.98
C TYR A 359 20.02 8.02 -3.25
N PRO A 360 19.89 7.46 -4.47
CA PRO A 360 20.16 8.20 -5.71
C PRO A 360 19.33 9.48 -5.87
N SER A 361 18.01 9.44 -5.65
CA SER A 361 17.15 10.64 -5.81
C SER A 361 17.51 11.77 -4.86
N PHE A 362 17.99 11.43 -3.65
CA PHE A 362 18.45 12.41 -2.66
C PHE A 362 19.79 13.02 -3.05
N ILE A 363 20.79 12.18 -3.38
CA ILE A 363 22.11 12.65 -3.81
C ILE A 363 22.01 13.50 -5.08
N LEU A 364 21.17 13.08 -6.02
CA LEU A 364 20.89 13.85 -7.24
C LEU A 364 20.26 15.21 -6.93
N SER A 365 19.33 15.29 -5.96
CA SER A 365 18.74 16.56 -5.53
C SER A 365 19.78 17.54 -4.98
N LEU A 366 20.77 17.02 -4.23
CA LEU A 366 21.88 17.82 -3.71
C LEU A 366 22.77 18.29 -4.86
N PHE A 367 23.15 17.38 -5.77
CA PHE A 367 23.97 17.76 -6.92
C PHE A 367 23.30 18.77 -7.85
N ASP A 368 21.98 18.67 -8.06
CA ASP A 368 21.22 19.66 -8.83
C ASP A 368 21.34 21.07 -8.20
N ILE A 369 21.20 21.15 -6.87
CA ILE A 369 21.36 22.40 -6.13
C ILE A 369 22.80 22.92 -6.26
N ILE A 370 23.79 22.05 -6.06
CA ILE A 370 25.21 22.39 -6.13
C ILE A 370 25.58 22.92 -7.52
N LEU A 371 25.12 22.25 -8.59
CA LEU A 371 25.36 22.68 -9.97
C LEU A 371 24.75 24.05 -10.26
N SER A 372 23.49 24.25 -9.85
CA SER A 372 22.77 25.50 -10.09
C SER A 372 23.42 26.72 -9.41
N LYS A 373 24.03 26.51 -8.24
CA LYS A 373 24.71 27.55 -7.43
C LYS A 373 26.21 27.30 -7.31
N SER A 374 26.82 26.70 -8.34
CA SER A 374 28.22 26.28 -8.36
C SER A 374 29.24 27.40 -8.15
N LYS A 375 28.86 28.66 -8.41
CA LYS A 375 29.69 29.85 -8.12
C LYS A 375 29.81 30.16 -6.63
N GLN A 376 28.79 29.81 -5.85
CA GLN A 376 28.64 30.22 -4.45
C GLN A 376 28.86 29.04 -3.49
N ILE A 377 28.42 27.83 -3.86
CA ILE A 377 28.52 26.63 -3.03
C ILE A 377 29.74 25.81 -3.50
N LYS A 378 30.75 25.71 -2.64
CA LYS A 378 31.90 24.81 -2.84
C LYS A 378 31.84 23.66 -1.83
N ILE A 379 32.09 22.45 -2.30
CA ILE A 379 32.05 21.21 -1.51
C ILE A 379 33.36 20.45 -1.73
N SER A 380 33.79 19.68 -0.73
CA SER A 380 35.00 18.87 -0.84
C SER A 380 34.89 17.87 -2.00
N SER A 381 35.93 17.82 -2.83
CA SER A 381 36.02 16.91 -3.97
C SER A 381 35.86 15.44 -3.58
N GLN A 382 36.38 15.06 -2.42
CA GLN A 382 36.33 13.69 -1.90
C GLN A 382 34.90 13.22 -1.62
N TYR A 383 34.06 14.10 -1.06
CA TYR A 383 32.67 13.73 -0.76
C TYR A 383 31.83 13.65 -2.03
N ILE A 384 32.14 14.47 -3.05
CA ILE A 384 31.47 14.45 -4.34
C ILE A 384 31.76 13.14 -5.06
N SER A 385 33.03 12.75 -5.19
CA SER A 385 33.40 11.49 -5.86
C SER A 385 32.89 10.27 -5.10
N ALA A 386 33.06 10.24 -3.78
CA ALA A 386 32.60 9.12 -2.96
C ALA A 386 31.08 8.94 -3.05
N SER A 387 30.30 10.02 -2.94
CA SER A 387 28.84 9.95 -3.03
C SER A 387 28.35 9.63 -4.44
N ALA A 388 28.99 10.16 -5.49
CA ALA A 388 28.64 9.85 -6.88
C ALA A 388 28.89 8.38 -7.22
N ILE A 389 30.04 7.83 -6.81
CA ILE A 389 30.38 6.42 -7.03
C ILE A 389 29.47 5.50 -6.20
N ALA A 390 29.21 5.84 -4.94
CA ALA A 390 28.36 5.03 -4.06
C ALA A 390 26.88 5.02 -4.49
N SER A 391 26.40 6.09 -5.11
CA SER A 391 25.01 6.20 -5.61
C SER A 391 24.83 5.78 -7.07
N HIS A 392 25.89 5.40 -7.78
CA HIS A 392 25.88 5.15 -9.23
C HIS A 392 25.39 6.35 -10.06
N LEU A 393 25.79 7.55 -9.64
CA LEU A 393 25.50 8.83 -10.30
C LEU A 393 26.79 9.51 -10.75
N GLU A 394 27.72 8.72 -11.29
CA GLU A 394 29.03 9.17 -11.73
C GLU A 394 28.97 10.30 -12.77
N PRO A 395 28.07 10.30 -13.78
CA PRO A 395 28.01 11.39 -14.76
C PRO A 395 27.70 12.76 -14.15
N ILE A 396 26.82 12.81 -13.15
CA ILE A 396 26.51 14.06 -12.44
C ILE A 396 27.68 14.48 -11.54
N GLY A 397 28.32 13.52 -10.86
CA GLY A 397 29.54 13.79 -10.09
C GLY A 397 30.66 14.37 -10.94
N ILE A 398 30.92 13.79 -12.12
CA ILE A 398 31.88 14.29 -13.10
C ILE A 398 31.54 15.72 -13.51
N LEU A 399 30.28 15.97 -13.90
CA LEU A 399 29.84 17.30 -14.30
C LEU A 399 30.05 18.33 -13.18
N THR A 400 29.78 17.97 -11.92
CA THR A 400 29.99 18.88 -10.78
C THR A 400 31.47 19.22 -10.58
N LEU A 401 32.36 18.23 -10.68
CA LEU A 401 33.80 18.41 -10.54
C LEU A 401 34.38 19.23 -11.69
N GLU A 402 33.97 18.96 -12.93
CA GLU A 402 34.37 19.76 -14.10
C GLU A 402 33.92 21.22 -13.99
N CYS A 403 32.68 21.45 -13.54
CA CYS A 403 32.19 22.80 -13.28
C CYS A 403 33.04 23.52 -12.24
N PHE A 404 33.42 22.85 -11.14
CA PHE A 404 34.27 23.45 -10.11
C PHE A 404 35.68 23.75 -10.58
N ILE A 405 36.29 22.84 -11.33
CA ILE A 405 37.61 23.05 -11.94
C ILE A 405 37.57 24.26 -12.87
N HIS A 406 36.57 24.34 -13.75
CA HIS A 406 36.41 25.47 -14.67
C HIS A 406 36.19 26.80 -13.93
N LEU A 407 35.39 26.80 -12.85
CA LEU A 407 35.16 27.99 -12.04
C LEU A 407 36.42 28.44 -11.28
N ASN A 408 37.22 27.52 -10.75
CA ASN A 408 38.48 27.87 -10.09
C ASN A 408 39.48 28.47 -11.10
N GLN A 409 39.61 27.89 -12.30
CA GLN A 409 40.45 28.42 -13.37
C GLN A 409 40.03 29.84 -13.81
N THR A 410 38.73 30.08 -13.97
CA THR A 410 38.23 31.40 -14.38
C THR A 410 38.40 32.47 -13.30
N ASN A 411 38.25 32.11 -12.01
CA ASN A 411 38.52 33.02 -10.90
C ASN A 411 40.01 33.40 -10.81
N GLU A 412 40.91 32.45 -11.06
CA GLU A 412 42.36 32.71 -11.10
C GLU A 412 42.76 33.59 -12.28
N LEU A 413 42.20 33.35 -13.48
CA LEU A 413 42.42 34.22 -14.65
C LEU A 413 41.94 35.65 -14.40
N ASN A 414 40.81 35.82 -13.71
CA ASN A 414 40.30 37.14 -13.34
C ASN A 414 41.19 37.84 -12.30
N GLN A 415 41.73 37.12 -11.31
CA GLN A 415 42.71 37.68 -10.36
C GLN A 415 44.02 38.11 -11.05
N LEU A 416 44.53 37.30 -11.98
CA LEU A 416 45.72 37.63 -12.78
C LEU A 416 45.48 38.83 -13.70
N ILE A 417 44.28 39.03 -14.23
CA ILE A 417 43.91 40.23 -15.00
C ILE A 417 43.92 41.49 -14.11
N TYR A 418 43.41 41.43 -12.88
CA TYR A 418 43.47 42.56 -11.93
C TYR A 418 44.91 42.89 -11.47
N GLU A 419 45.78 41.88 -11.34
CA GLU A 419 47.19 42.09 -10.98
C GLU A 419 48.04 42.56 -12.17
N SER A 420 47.76 42.08 -13.39
CA SER A 420 48.52 42.44 -14.60
C SER A 420 48.26 43.86 -15.11
N VAL A 421 47.16 44.51 -14.72
CA VAL A 421 46.96 45.95 -14.98
C VAL A 421 47.99 46.82 -14.24
N LYS A 422 48.69 46.29 -13.22
CA LYS A 422 49.79 47.00 -12.52
C LYS A 422 51.20 46.67 -13.03
N LYS A 423 51.42 45.68 -13.90
CA LYS A 423 52.76 45.40 -14.47
C LYS A 423 52.67 44.91 -15.92
N LYS A 424 53.22 45.71 -16.84
CA LYS A 424 53.38 45.42 -18.27
C LYS A 424 54.20 44.15 -18.53
N PHE A 425 53.72 43.36 -19.50
CA PHE A 425 54.42 42.49 -20.46
C PHE A 425 55.67 41.74 -20.00
N LYS A 426 55.54 40.43 -19.85
CA LYS A 426 56.47 39.40 -20.36
C LYS A 426 55.69 38.10 -20.57
N SER A 427 55.80 37.54 -21.77
CA SER A 427 55.24 36.24 -22.13
C SER A 427 56.12 35.14 -21.52
N ASP A 428 55.79 34.72 -20.30
CA ASP A 428 56.39 33.54 -19.69
C ASP A 428 55.57 32.28 -20.07
N PRO A 429 56.20 31.17 -20.49
CA PRO A 429 55.55 29.88 -20.77
C PRO A 429 55.02 29.17 -19.49
N ASP A 430 54.97 29.88 -18.36
CA ASP A 430 54.60 29.38 -17.04
C ASP A 430 53.11 29.50 -16.70
N VAL A 431 52.29 30.06 -17.61
CA VAL A 431 50.82 30.13 -17.41
C VAL A 431 50.21 28.73 -17.33
N ASN A 432 50.75 27.75 -18.08
CA ASN A 432 50.31 26.35 -17.98
C ASN A 432 50.77 25.64 -16.69
N LYS A 433 51.71 26.21 -15.94
CA LYS A 433 52.24 25.62 -14.70
C LYS A 433 51.38 25.92 -13.47
N GLN A 434 50.43 26.85 -13.57
CA GLN A 434 49.53 27.23 -12.48
C GLN A 434 48.19 26.47 -12.47
N LEU A 435 47.87 25.72 -13.53
CA LEU A 435 46.58 25.04 -13.75
C LEU A 435 46.25 23.90 -12.76
N TYR A 436 47.20 23.49 -11.91
CA TYR A 436 47.09 22.28 -11.07
C TYR A 436 47.45 22.53 -9.59
N LYS A 437 46.98 23.64 -8.99
CA LYS A 437 46.98 23.76 -7.52
C LYS A 437 45.89 22.90 -6.87
N ASP A 438 44.80 22.65 -7.59
CA ASP A 438 43.65 21.83 -7.19
C ASP A 438 43.84 20.34 -7.57
N VAL A 439 45.01 19.76 -7.23
CA VAL A 439 45.32 18.35 -7.52
C VAL A 439 44.22 17.43 -6.99
N ASP A 440 43.62 17.77 -5.85
CA ASP A 440 42.56 16.99 -5.22
C ASP A 440 41.29 16.90 -6.08
N TYR A 441 40.91 17.94 -6.83
CA TYR A 441 39.72 17.88 -7.69
C TYR A 441 39.98 17.01 -8.93
N TRP A 442 41.17 17.13 -9.52
CA TRP A 442 41.57 16.32 -10.68
C TRP A 442 41.75 14.84 -10.34
N LEU A 443 42.29 14.52 -9.16
CA LEU A 443 42.41 13.14 -8.68
C LEU A 443 41.05 12.49 -8.45
N GLU A 444 40.12 13.21 -7.81
CA GLU A 444 38.77 12.71 -7.58
C GLU A 444 37.96 12.60 -8.88
N LEU A 445 38.17 13.51 -9.84
CA LEU A 445 37.61 13.42 -11.19
C LEU A 445 38.11 12.15 -11.92
N ALA A 446 39.42 11.87 -11.83
CA ALA A 446 40.00 10.66 -12.39
C ALA A 446 39.43 9.38 -11.75
N LYS A 447 39.11 9.38 -10.44
CA LYS A 447 38.43 8.25 -9.80
C LYS A 447 37.03 8.01 -10.37
N CYS A 448 36.26 9.07 -10.62
CA CYS A 448 34.94 8.97 -11.25
C CYS A 448 35.01 8.50 -12.71
N TYR A 449 35.97 8.97 -13.51
CA TYR A 449 36.15 8.46 -14.87
C TYR A 449 36.59 6.99 -14.89
N ARG A 450 37.40 6.59 -13.92
CA ARG A 450 37.81 5.19 -13.74
C ARG A 450 36.64 4.28 -13.40
N SER A 451 35.66 4.72 -12.59
CA SER A 451 34.48 3.91 -12.28
C SER A 451 33.55 3.72 -13.49
N ILE A 452 33.50 4.68 -14.43
CA ILE A 452 32.79 4.54 -15.71
C ILE A 452 33.60 3.71 -16.74
N ILE A 453 34.82 3.26 -16.40
CA ILE A 453 35.71 2.50 -17.28
C ILE A 453 36.19 3.35 -18.48
N ASN A 454 36.17 4.68 -18.34
CA ASN A 454 36.69 5.58 -19.36
C ASN A 454 38.17 5.89 -19.09
N TYR A 455 39.03 4.94 -19.44
CA TYR A 455 40.46 5.02 -19.15
C TYR A 455 41.20 6.06 -20.00
N ASP A 456 40.66 6.44 -21.16
CA ASP A 456 41.31 7.43 -22.03
C ASP A 456 41.29 8.82 -21.38
N ASP A 457 40.16 9.22 -20.78
CA ASP A 457 40.05 10.47 -20.04
C ASP A 457 40.88 10.46 -18.76
N VAL A 458 40.96 9.31 -18.06
CA VAL A 458 41.83 9.15 -16.88
C VAL A 458 43.30 9.38 -17.27
N ARG A 459 43.76 8.76 -18.35
CA ARG A 459 45.12 8.95 -18.86
C ARG A 459 45.34 10.39 -19.31
N GLY A 460 44.35 10.99 -19.97
CA GLY A 460 44.35 12.40 -20.35
C GLY A 460 44.56 13.33 -19.16
N ILE A 461 43.83 13.12 -18.07
CA ILE A 461 43.95 13.88 -16.82
C ILE A 461 45.37 13.72 -16.24
N PHE A 462 45.85 12.49 -16.08
CA PHE A 462 47.20 12.26 -15.55
C PHE A 462 48.27 12.88 -16.45
N CYS A 463 48.21 12.74 -17.78
CA CYS A 463 49.19 13.36 -18.67
C CYS A 463 49.26 14.89 -18.55
N GLN A 464 48.19 15.54 -18.11
CA GLN A 464 48.16 16.99 -17.95
C GLN A 464 48.61 17.48 -16.55
N ILE A 465 48.57 16.63 -15.52
CA ILE A 465 49.04 16.99 -14.17
C ILE A 465 50.57 17.16 -14.19
N SER A 466 51.02 18.40 -13.98
CA SER A 466 52.42 18.83 -14.18
C SER A 466 53.46 18.22 -13.22
N SER A 467 53.03 17.51 -12.16
CA SER A 467 53.90 16.95 -11.12
C SER A 467 54.25 15.46 -11.29
N LEU A 468 53.86 14.83 -12.40
CA LEU A 468 54.09 13.40 -12.61
C LEU A 468 55.53 13.09 -13.03
N LYS A 469 56.01 11.93 -12.59
CA LYS A 469 57.36 11.46 -12.88
C LYS A 469 57.42 10.96 -14.33
N SER A 470 58.59 11.02 -14.94
CA SER A 470 58.79 10.50 -16.31
C SER A 470 58.46 9.01 -16.43
N LEU A 471 58.69 8.24 -15.37
CA LEU A 471 58.33 6.82 -15.29
C LEU A 471 56.82 6.58 -15.32
N THR A 472 56.02 7.44 -14.68
CA THR A 472 54.56 7.30 -14.70
C THR A 472 53.97 7.61 -16.08
N LEU A 473 54.54 8.59 -16.80
CA LEU A 473 54.14 8.87 -18.18
C LEU A 473 54.46 7.70 -19.11
N LYS A 474 55.66 7.13 -18.97
CA LYS A 474 56.08 5.95 -19.76
C LYS A 474 55.17 4.74 -19.52
N ALA A 475 54.79 4.49 -18.25
CA ALA A 475 53.89 3.39 -17.92
C ALA A 475 52.48 3.60 -18.52
N ILE A 476 51.97 4.84 -18.51
CA ILE A 476 50.68 5.20 -19.13
C ILE A 476 50.71 5.02 -20.66
N GLU A 477 51.82 5.38 -21.32
CA GLU A 477 52.02 5.16 -22.76
C GLU A 477 52.04 3.66 -23.09
N GLU A 478 52.77 2.85 -22.34
CA GLU A 478 52.82 1.39 -22.50
C GLU A 478 51.43 0.75 -22.31
N GLU A 479 50.65 1.24 -21.34
CA GLU A 479 49.27 0.82 -21.10
C GLU A 479 48.31 1.22 -22.24
N SER A 480 48.54 2.38 -22.86
CA SER A 480 47.80 2.84 -24.04
C SER A 480 48.05 1.96 -25.27
N HIS A 481 49.26 1.41 -25.38
CA HIS A 481 49.67 0.49 -26.43
C HIS A 481 49.28 -0.97 -26.15
N SER A 482 48.51 -1.23 -25.08
CA SER A 482 48.11 -2.57 -24.60
C SER A 482 49.28 -3.49 -24.20
N ASP A 483 50.48 -2.93 -23.97
CA ASP A 483 51.64 -3.68 -23.48
C ASP A 483 51.67 -3.65 -21.93
N PHE A 484 50.80 -4.47 -21.33
CA PHE A 484 50.62 -4.50 -19.88
C PHE A 484 51.84 -5.08 -19.13
N LEU A 485 52.67 -5.90 -19.78
CA LEU A 485 53.83 -6.52 -19.13
C LEU A 485 54.94 -5.49 -18.96
N SER A 486 55.21 -4.69 -19.99
CA SER A 486 56.14 -3.57 -19.91
C SER A 486 55.63 -2.52 -18.91
N ALA A 487 54.34 -2.17 -18.98
CA ALA A 487 53.70 -1.23 -18.06
C ALA A 487 53.80 -1.67 -16.59
N LEU A 488 53.60 -2.96 -16.31
CA LEU A 488 53.74 -3.51 -14.95
C LEU A 488 55.17 -3.38 -14.45
N ASN A 489 56.15 -3.74 -15.27
CA ASN A 489 57.56 -3.61 -14.90
C ASN A 489 57.94 -2.15 -14.65
N THR A 490 57.48 -1.21 -15.49
CA THR A 490 57.72 0.22 -15.29
C THR A 490 57.03 0.75 -14.03
N TYR A 491 55.79 0.34 -13.72
CA TYR A 491 55.14 0.68 -12.45
C TYR A 491 55.87 0.11 -11.22
N VAL A 492 56.32 -1.14 -11.26
CA VAL A 492 57.09 -1.77 -10.16
C VAL A 492 58.40 -1.01 -9.94
N THR A 493 59.15 -0.72 -11.01
CA THR A 493 60.39 0.07 -10.88
C THR A 493 60.13 1.48 -10.35
N ALA A 494 59.00 2.10 -10.68
CA ALA A 494 58.63 3.41 -10.16
C ALA A 494 58.31 3.37 -8.66
N LEU A 495 57.62 2.32 -8.19
CA LEU A 495 57.32 2.11 -6.77
C LEU A 495 58.58 1.80 -5.95
N GLU A 496 59.50 1.01 -6.48
CA GLU A 496 60.78 0.67 -5.83
C GLU A 496 61.73 1.87 -5.73
N GLN A 497 61.75 2.74 -6.76
CA GLN A 497 62.61 3.93 -6.76
C GLN A 497 62.09 5.07 -5.88
N TYR A 498 60.79 5.07 -5.57
CA TYR A 498 60.15 6.12 -4.80
C TYR A 498 59.16 5.57 -3.77
N PRO A 499 59.63 4.84 -2.75
CA PRO A 499 58.77 4.38 -1.66
C PRO A 499 58.16 5.58 -0.92
N LEU A 500 56.88 5.48 -0.59
CA LEU A 500 56.23 6.41 0.33
C LEU A 500 56.86 6.19 1.71
N THR A 501 57.64 7.15 2.21
CA THR A 501 58.05 7.16 3.60
C THR A 501 56.84 7.54 4.44
N ASP A 502 56.43 6.71 5.38
CA ASP A 502 55.26 6.88 6.28
C ASP A 502 55.32 8.13 7.20
N ASP A 503 56.27 9.04 7.01
CA ASP A 503 56.37 10.28 7.76
C ASP A 503 55.71 11.45 7.01
N LYS A 504 54.39 11.60 7.19
CA LYS A 504 53.71 12.88 7.52
C LYS A 504 52.20 12.77 7.60
#